data_AF-A0A2E9WL25-F1
#
_entry.id   AF-A0A2E9WL25-F1
#
_cell.length_a   1.000
_cell.length_b   1.000
_cell.length_c   1.000
_cell.angle_alpha   90.00
_cell.angle_beta   90.00
_cell.angle_gamma   90.00
#
_symmetry.space_group_name_H-M   'P 1'
#
loop_
_entity.id
_entity.type
_entity.pdbx_description
1 polymer ?
#
loop_
_entity_poly.entity_id
_entity_poly.type
_entity_poly.pdbx_seq_one_letter_code
_entity_poly.pdbx_strand_id
1 'polypeptide(L)'
;MTRIERKPLLLLSAALAGAGGLAGESLLIASLGLLVGQGRAAALGLCLWIAGWALGAWIAGRSPASSAPRWLVGAGVLAGAGIPVAFAGLHLCAGGALPPAWWGAASIVLVLSAALPQGAFLPLLARSWSTQRGGARDVSWLFAANLAAAVASARYIGFDLAASHSRTTAALCAGALSLIAGGLGFLGAGPAASSDSTSSKGSAIPLRIGCVAALVTAWLAGIEWAGFRLGAVWLGGLQPAVTAVLCGSLAALALGAAILPRFLPDDARAPLFLLPLASLGSAWLLCPWSAVGFERGWMDSLAALVLLGPALLPLGAVIPVLHRSLAGGESGRRLGDLLLHEAWGALLGVPLLHWALLPSLGTAASLGVLGALALPTGLLLTGTSRPAKALTGAVALAVLAWGFFAPEPVLASKALSNPAFEVLSFDEDEHFAVSVVNDGVRAERTLLTDDFRATAVGDDYLYMRVLGHLPLLLHPRPERVAVLAFGTGTTAGAVSVHPIVQRIDLLEISSAVIEAAPFFEEVNRGVAAEGLPGLLDPDDGQGRVVLHLDDGRRTLLHADRHWDV
;
A
#
# COMPACT_ATOMS: atom_id res chain seq x y z
N MET A 1 34.23 -13.82 19.85
CA MET A 1 32.76 -13.88 19.98
C MET A 1 32.26 -15.29 19.70
N THR A 2 31.56 -15.87 20.66
CA THR A 2 30.87 -17.17 20.51
C THR A 2 29.70 -17.04 19.52
N ARG A 3 29.19 -18.16 18.95
CA ARG A 3 28.05 -18.11 18.00
C ARG A 3 26.77 -17.53 18.63
N ILE A 4 26.60 -17.67 19.95
CA ILE A 4 25.47 -17.13 20.70
C ILE A 4 25.56 -15.61 20.80
N GLU A 5 26.77 -15.06 20.97
CA GLU A 5 27.01 -13.61 21.00
C GLU A 5 26.79 -12.91 19.64
N ARG A 6 26.74 -13.65 18.53
CA ARG A 6 26.55 -13.08 17.18
C ARG A 6 25.10 -12.92 16.75
N LYS A 7 24.16 -13.69 17.32
CA LYS A 7 22.72 -13.60 17.00
C LYS A 7 22.13 -12.20 17.25
N PRO A 8 22.43 -11.50 18.36
CA PRO A 8 21.94 -10.14 18.56
C PRO A 8 22.38 -9.16 17.46
N LEU A 9 23.61 -9.29 16.95
CA LEU A 9 24.12 -8.45 15.86
C LEU A 9 23.36 -8.68 14.55
N LEU A 10 23.04 -9.93 14.23
CA LEU A 10 22.27 -10.29 13.04
C LEU A 10 20.81 -9.80 13.14
N LEU A 11 20.20 -9.83 14.34
CA LEU A 11 18.86 -9.27 14.57
C LEU A 11 18.87 -7.74 14.46
N LEU A 12 19.86 -7.07 15.05
CA LEU A 12 20.00 -5.63 14.95
C LEU A 12 20.27 -5.20 13.50
N SER A 13 21.07 -5.97 12.76
CA SER A 13 21.27 -5.76 11.32
C SER A 13 19.96 -5.89 10.55
N ALA A 14 19.16 -6.94 10.81
CA ALA A 14 17.85 -7.11 10.17
C ALA A 14 16.89 -5.96 10.48
N ALA A 15 16.85 -5.50 11.74
CA ALA A 15 16.05 -4.38 12.18
C ALA A 15 16.45 -3.07 11.46
N LEU A 16 17.74 -2.73 11.47
CA LEU A 16 18.23 -1.50 10.84
C LEU A 16 18.07 -1.52 9.31
N ALA A 17 18.21 -2.69 8.67
CA ALA A 17 17.91 -2.84 7.26
C ALA A 17 16.42 -2.60 6.97
N GLY A 18 15.51 -3.08 7.82
CA GLY A 18 14.08 -2.84 7.68
C GLY A 18 13.72 -1.36 7.87
N ALA A 19 14.32 -0.72 8.87
CA ALA A 19 14.14 0.71 9.13
C ALA A 19 14.68 1.59 7.98
N GLY A 20 15.88 1.30 7.49
CA GLY A 20 16.47 2.03 6.36
C GLY A 20 15.72 1.79 5.06
N GLY A 21 15.29 0.54 4.82
CA GLY A 21 14.50 0.15 3.65
C GLY A 21 13.17 0.89 3.59
N LEU A 22 12.31 0.77 4.60
CA LEU A 22 10.97 1.36 4.54
C LEU A 22 10.99 2.90 4.57
N ALA A 23 11.93 3.51 5.28
CA ALA A 23 12.14 4.95 5.21
C ALA A 23 12.58 5.39 3.80
N GLY A 24 13.51 4.66 3.18
CA GLY A 24 13.95 4.90 1.81
C GLY A 24 12.82 4.76 0.81
N GLU A 25 12.05 3.68 0.90
CA GLU A 25 10.85 3.43 0.09
C GLU A 25 9.87 4.60 0.14
N SER A 26 9.45 4.99 1.35
CA SER A 26 8.47 6.05 1.57
C SER A 26 8.94 7.38 0.98
N LEU A 27 10.22 7.73 1.16
CA LEU A 27 10.80 8.97 0.64
C LEU A 27 10.92 8.97 -0.89
N LEU A 28 11.33 7.85 -1.49
CA LEU A 28 11.50 7.75 -2.94
C LEU A 28 10.15 7.75 -3.66
N ILE A 29 9.15 7.03 -3.13
CA ILE A 29 7.78 7.05 -3.66
C ILE A 29 7.19 8.47 -3.59
N ALA A 30 7.35 9.15 -2.45
CA ALA A 30 6.89 10.54 -2.32
C ALA A 30 7.61 11.51 -3.29
N SER A 31 8.87 11.23 -3.63
CA SER A 31 9.67 12.05 -4.55
C SER A 31 9.33 11.77 -6.02
N LEU A 32 8.98 10.53 -6.36
CA LEU A 32 8.46 10.15 -7.68
C LEU A 32 7.20 10.94 -8.05
N GLY A 33 6.35 11.28 -7.07
CA GLY A 33 5.15 12.10 -7.27
C GLY A 33 5.44 13.46 -7.90
N LEU A 34 6.67 13.95 -7.79
CA LEU A 34 7.12 15.18 -8.45
C LEU A 34 7.22 15.02 -9.96
N LEU A 35 7.57 13.83 -10.45
CA LEU A 35 7.81 13.52 -11.87
C LEU A 35 6.57 12.95 -12.56
N VAL A 36 5.86 12.03 -11.92
CA VAL A 36 4.81 11.22 -12.58
C VAL A 36 3.39 11.46 -12.07
N GLY A 37 3.18 12.42 -11.17
CA GLY A 37 1.89 12.67 -10.50
C GLY A 37 1.67 11.77 -9.28
N GLN A 38 0.78 12.16 -8.36
CA GLN A 38 0.67 11.50 -7.05
C GLN A 38 -0.01 10.12 -7.14
N GLY A 39 -1.07 9.99 -7.96
CA GLY A 39 -1.77 8.71 -8.12
C GLY A 39 -0.89 7.59 -8.69
N ARG A 40 -0.14 7.88 -9.77
CA ARG A 40 0.74 6.89 -10.43
C ARG A 40 2.07 6.68 -9.70
N ALA A 41 2.60 7.69 -9.01
CA ALA A 41 3.87 7.55 -8.30
C ALA A 41 3.80 6.53 -7.17
N ALA A 42 2.68 6.48 -6.45
CA ALA A 42 2.46 5.47 -5.41
C ALA A 42 2.52 4.06 -6.00
N ALA A 43 1.73 3.78 -7.04
CA ALA A 43 1.67 2.47 -7.68
C ALA A 43 3.01 2.09 -8.35
N LEU A 44 3.55 2.95 -9.22
CA LEU A 44 4.78 2.69 -9.96
C LEU A 44 5.99 2.62 -9.02
N GLY A 45 6.10 3.54 -8.07
CA GLY A 45 7.18 3.55 -7.09
C GLY A 45 7.19 2.30 -6.22
N LEU A 46 6.02 1.90 -5.71
CA LEU A 46 5.87 0.67 -4.94
C LEU A 46 6.20 -0.56 -5.78
N CYS A 47 5.71 -0.64 -7.02
CA CYS A 47 6.02 -1.74 -7.93
C CYS A 47 7.53 -1.85 -8.20
N LEU A 48 8.19 -0.73 -8.50
CA LEU A 48 9.63 -0.69 -8.73
C LEU A 48 10.41 -1.07 -7.48
N TRP A 49 9.97 -0.60 -6.31
CA TRP A 49 10.60 -0.92 -5.04
C TRP A 49 10.48 -2.40 -4.71
N ILE A 50 9.26 -2.97 -4.74
CA ILE A 50 9.02 -4.40 -4.48
C ILE A 50 9.78 -5.27 -5.48
N ALA A 51 9.74 -4.94 -6.77
CA ALA A 51 10.46 -5.68 -7.81
C ALA A 51 11.97 -5.64 -7.60
N GLY A 52 12.53 -4.45 -7.33
CA GLY A 52 13.95 -4.27 -7.05
C GLY A 52 14.39 -5.00 -5.78
N TRP A 53 13.62 -4.86 -4.70
CA TRP A 53 13.87 -5.54 -3.44
C TRP A 53 13.83 -7.06 -3.58
N ALA A 54 12.83 -7.61 -4.26
CA ALA A 54 12.73 -9.05 -4.45
C ALA A 54 13.80 -9.60 -5.40
N LEU A 55 14.16 -8.86 -6.46
CA LEU A 55 15.28 -9.22 -7.33
C LEU A 55 16.60 -9.21 -6.56
N GLY A 56 16.82 -8.20 -5.71
CA GLY A 56 17.96 -8.13 -4.80
C GLY A 56 18.04 -9.33 -3.87
N ALA A 57 16.91 -9.71 -3.28
CA ALA A 57 16.81 -10.89 -2.43
C ALA A 57 17.13 -12.19 -3.19
N TRP A 58 16.63 -12.33 -4.41
CA TRP A 58 16.84 -13.49 -5.27
C TRP A 58 18.31 -13.64 -5.73
N ILE A 59 18.96 -12.52 -6.09
CA ILE A 59 20.39 -12.47 -6.45
C ILE A 59 21.25 -12.82 -5.23
N ALA A 60 21.03 -12.13 -4.10
CA ALA A 60 21.81 -12.32 -2.89
C ALA A 60 21.63 -13.74 -2.32
N GLY A 61 20.42 -14.30 -2.44
CA GLY A 61 20.12 -15.69 -2.08
C GLY A 61 20.96 -16.72 -2.85
N ARG A 62 21.42 -16.41 -4.07
CA ARG A 62 22.27 -17.29 -4.91
C ARG A 62 23.77 -17.09 -4.70
N SER A 63 24.17 -16.07 -3.94
CA SER A 63 25.59 -15.81 -3.67
C SER A 63 26.24 -16.94 -2.87
N PRO A 64 27.52 -17.27 -3.11
CA PRO A 64 28.24 -18.29 -2.35
C PRO A 64 28.30 -17.96 -0.86
N ALA A 65 28.15 -18.97 0.00
CA ALA A 65 28.11 -18.76 1.46
C ALA A 65 29.37 -18.10 2.02
N SER A 66 30.53 -18.42 1.45
CA SER A 66 31.81 -17.81 1.82
C SER A 66 31.90 -16.31 1.54
N SER A 67 31.05 -15.81 0.63
CA SER A 67 31.03 -14.39 0.25
C SER A 67 29.99 -13.57 1.01
N ALA A 68 29.09 -14.21 1.78
CA ALA A 68 27.97 -13.53 2.44
C ALA A 68 28.36 -12.31 3.30
N PRO A 69 29.43 -12.35 4.12
CA PRO A 69 29.86 -11.16 4.86
C PRO A 69 30.24 -9.99 3.96
N ARG A 70 30.91 -10.26 2.82
CA ARG A 70 31.30 -9.22 1.85
C ARG A 70 30.08 -8.64 1.13
N TRP A 71 29.12 -9.48 0.78
CA TRP A 71 27.85 -9.04 0.20
C TRP A 71 27.01 -8.20 1.17
N LEU A 72 27.05 -8.46 2.48
CA LEU A 72 26.39 -7.62 3.49
C LEU A 72 26.99 -6.21 3.55
N VAL A 73 28.32 -6.09 3.50
CA VAL A 73 28.98 -4.78 3.43
C VAL A 73 28.64 -4.09 2.11
N GLY A 74 28.70 -4.81 0.98
CA GLY A 74 28.34 -4.27 -0.33
C GLY A 74 26.90 -3.76 -0.37
N ALA A 75 25.95 -4.54 0.14
CA ALA A 75 24.55 -4.15 0.27
C ALA A 75 24.39 -2.90 1.15
N GLY A 76 25.06 -2.85 2.30
CA GLY A 76 25.02 -1.68 3.19
C GLY A 76 25.59 -0.40 2.56
N VAL A 77 26.72 -0.50 1.85
CA VAL A 77 27.32 0.65 1.15
C VAL A 77 26.45 1.10 -0.02
N LEU A 78 26.00 0.16 -0.86
CA LEU A 78 25.18 0.48 -2.03
C LEU A 78 23.81 1.03 -1.64
N ALA A 79 23.15 0.45 -0.63
CA ALA A 79 21.89 0.99 -0.14
C ALA A 79 22.08 2.31 0.61
N GLY A 80 23.17 2.42 1.40
CA GLY A 80 23.48 3.60 2.18
C GLY A 80 23.78 4.85 1.35
N ALA A 81 24.46 4.67 0.21
CA ALA A 81 24.64 5.72 -0.78
C ALA A 81 23.44 5.84 -1.74
N GLY A 82 22.84 4.72 -2.11
CA GLY A 82 21.77 4.62 -3.11
C GLY A 82 20.51 5.37 -2.71
N ILE A 83 20.07 5.28 -1.45
CA ILE A 83 18.85 5.99 -0.99
C ILE A 83 19.01 7.52 -1.10
N PRO A 84 20.03 8.17 -0.50
CA PRO A 84 20.22 9.61 -0.65
C PRO A 84 20.46 10.06 -2.10
N VAL A 85 21.24 9.29 -2.88
CA VAL A 85 21.52 9.62 -4.28
C VAL A 85 20.28 9.52 -5.14
N ALA A 86 19.47 8.47 -4.96
CA ALA A 86 18.20 8.30 -5.66
C ALA A 86 17.23 9.45 -5.32
N PHE A 87 17.13 9.81 -4.04
CA PHE A 87 16.33 10.94 -3.57
C PHE A 87 16.77 12.25 -4.23
N ALA A 88 18.06 12.58 -4.16
CA ALA A 88 18.60 13.79 -4.79
C ALA A 88 18.42 13.77 -6.31
N GLY A 89 18.62 12.63 -6.97
CA GLY A 89 18.44 12.45 -8.40
C GLY A 89 17.02 12.72 -8.87
N LEU A 90 16.00 12.21 -8.15
CA LEU A 90 14.60 12.47 -8.46
C LEU A 90 14.26 13.96 -8.36
N HIS A 91 14.76 14.63 -7.31
CA HIS A 91 14.59 16.08 -7.14
C HIS A 91 15.31 16.90 -8.20
N LEU A 92 16.51 16.50 -8.62
CA LEU A 92 17.23 17.13 -9.73
C LEU A 92 16.47 16.98 -11.05
N CYS A 93 15.93 15.79 -11.33
CA CYS A 93 15.09 15.56 -12.51
C CYS A 93 13.85 16.48 -12.50
N ALA A 94 13.18 16.59 -11.35
CA ALA A 94 12.03 17.47 -11.18
C ALA A 94 12.39 18.96 -11.32
N GLY A 95 13.62 19.32 -10.96
CA GLY A 95 14.20 20.65 -11.17
C GLY A 95 14.69 20.93 -12.60
N GLY A 96 14.45 20.03 -13.56
CA GLY A 96 14.80 20.23 -14.96
C GLY A 96 16.17 19.70 -15.38
N ALA A 97 16.85 18.91 -14.53
CA ALA A 97 18.13 18.29 -14.91
C ALA A 97 18.01 17.29 -16.07
N LEU A 98 16.81 16.73 -16.29
CA LEU A 98 16.48 15.88 -17.43
C LEU A 98 15.17 16.35 -18.10
N PRO A 99 15.08 16.28 -19.44
CA PRO A 99 13.82 16.52 -20.14
C PRO A 99 12.72 15.55 -19.69
N PRO A 100 11.42 15.96 -19.73
CA PRO A 100 10.29 15.11 -19.31
C PRO A 100 10.24 13.72 -19.95
N ALA A 101 10.69 13.61 -21.21
CA ALA A 101 10.77 12.33 -21.93
C ALA A 101 11.63 11.26 -21.23
N TRP A 102 12.57 11.67 -20.37
CA TRP A 102 13.48 10.76 -19.65
C TRP A 102 13.05 10.48 -18.21
N TRP A 103 12.01 11.14 -17.70
CA TRP A 103 11.59 11.01 -16.30
C TRP A 103 11.22 9.58 -15.91
N GLY A 104 10.57 8.83 -16.81
CA GLY A 104 10.22 7.42 -16.59
C GLY A 104 11.46 6.53 -16.46
N ALA A 105 12.43 6.66 -17.36
CA ALA A 105 13.67 5.89 -17.32
C ALA A 105 14.51 6.23 -16.08
N ALA A 106 14.64 7.53 -15.76
CA ALA A 106 15.35 7.99 -14.57
C ALA A 106 14.71 7.44 -13.28
N SER A 107 13.37 7.47 -13.20
CA SER A 107 12.59 6.90 -12.09
C SER A 107 12.92 5.43 -11.85
N ILE A 108 12.91 4.62 -12.92
CA ILE A 108 13.24 3.18 -12.85
C ILE A 108 14.65 2.98 -12.31
N VAL A 109 15.65 3.66 -12.88
CA VAL A 109 17.06 3.47 -12.50
C VAL A 109 17.30 3.90 -11.06
N LEU A 110 16.81 5.07 -10.66
CA LEU A 110 17.05 5.63 -9.33
C LEU A 110 16.40 4.77 -8.24
N VAL A 111 15.14 4.36 -8.42
CA VAL A 111 14.44 3.53 -7.43
C VAL A 111 15.07 2.15 -7.32
N LEU A 112 15.38 1.49 -8.45
CA LEU A 112 16.03 0.18 -8.44
C LEU A 112 17.42 0.22 -7.81
N SER A 113 18.17 1.31 -8.00
CA SER A 113 19.51 1.46 -7.40
C SER A 113 19.49 1.43 -5.87
N ALA A 114 18.40 1.89 -5.25
CA ALA A 114 18.18 1.83 -3.81
C ALA A 114 17.52 0.51 -3.37
N ALA A 115 16.51 0.03 -4.11
CA ALA A 115 15.72 -1.15 -3.74
C ALA A 115 16.51 -2.47 -3.85
N LEU A 116 17.31 -2.65 -4.91
CA LEU A 116 18.12 -3.86 -5.14
C LEU A 116 19.04 -4.21 -3.96
N PRO A 117 19.91 -3.30 -3.48
CA PRO A 117 20.78 -3.62 -2.35
C PRO A 117 20.01 -3.81 -1.04
N GLN A 118 18.85 -3.16 -0.86
CA GLN A 118 17.99 -3.39 0.32
C GLN A 118 17.41 -4.81 0.36
N GLY A 119 17.05 -5.35 -0.80
CA GLY A 119 16.59 -6.72 -0.96
C GLY A 119 17.58 -7.79 -0.47
N ALA A 120 18.87 -7.48 -0.52
CA ALA A 120 19.92 -8.46 -0.26
C ALA A 120 20.02 -8.89 1.21
N PHE A 121 19.58 -8.05 2.16
CA PHE A 121 19.84 -8.25 3.59
C PHE A 121 19.24 -9.55 4.14
N LEU A 122 17.93 -9.77 4.01
CA LEU A 122 17.26 -10.91 4.65
C LEU A 122 17.82 -12.27 4.19
N PRO A 123 18.03 -12.55 2.90
CA PRO A 123 18.65 -13.80 2.45
C PRO A 123 20.07 -14.01 2.95
N LEU A 124 20.89 -12.95 3.00
CA LEU A 124 22.27 -13.02 3.49
C LEU A 124 22.31 -13.26 5.01
N LEU A 125 21.46 -12.56 5.77
CA LEU A 125 21.35 -12.75 7.22
C LEU A 125 20.80 -14.14 7.55
N ALA A 126 19.75 -14.60 6.86
CA ALA A 126 19.17 -15.93 7.07
C ALA A 126 20.15 -17.08 6.77
N ARG A 127 21.11 -16.85 5.87
CA ARG A 127 22.20 -17.76 5.57
C ARG A 127 23.23 -17.82 6.70
N SER A 128 23.64 -16.66 7.23
CA SER A 128 24.55 -16.57 8.38
C SER A 128 23.91 -17.02 9.69
N TRP A 129 22.58 -17.05 9.76
CA TRP A 129 21.80 -17.47 10.92
C TRP A 129 21.65 -18.99 11.06
N SER A 130 21.66 -19.75 9.95
CA SER A 130 21.21 -21.15 9.90
C SER A 130 22.27 -22.12 9.37
N THR A 131 22.86 -22.96 10.24
CA THR A 131 23.79 -24.04 9.79
C THR A 131 23.40 -25.47 10.20
N GLN A 132 22.37 -25.72 11.02
CA GLN A 132 21.91 -27.10 11.33
C GLN A 132 20.40 -27.21 11.63
N ARG A 133 19.87 -28.45 11.51
CA ARG A 133 18.47 -28.88 11.73
C ARG A 133 17.93 -28.34 13.06
N GLY A 134 17.23 -27.20 12.98
CA GLY A 134 16.74 -26.43 14.14
C GLY A 134 16.64 -24.93 13.85
N GLY A 135 17.47 -24.41 12.93
CA GLY A 135 17.52 -22.98 12.55
C GLY A 135 16.30 -22.42 11.80
N ALA A 136 15.30 -23.26 11.53
CA ALA A 136 14.14 -22.90 10.72
C ALA A 136 13.03 -22.16 11.51
N ARG A 137 12.87 -22.43 12.82
CA ARG A 137 12.03 -21.60 13.72
C ARG A 137 12.61 -20.19 13.92
N ASP A 138 13.88 -20.05 13.58
CA ASP A 138 14.76 -18.99 14.05
C ASP A 138 14.90 -17.85 13.01
N VAL A 139 14.67 -18.12 11.71
CA VAL A 139 14.59 -17.07 10.66
C VAL A 139 13.38 -16.16 10.83
N SER A 140 12.32 -16.65 11.50
CA SER A 140 11.13 -15.85 11.84
C SER A 140 11.47 -14.61 12.68
N TRP A 141 12.52 -14.68 13.50
CA TRP A 141 13.01 -13.54 14.27
C TRP A 141 13.65 -12.45 13.39
N LEU A 142 14.32 -12.84 12.30
CA LEU A 142 14.90 -11.86 11.37
C LEU A 142 13.79 -11.08 10.66
N PHE A 143 12.73 -11.76 10.23
CA PHE A 143 11.53 -11.11 9.67
C PHE A 143 10.85 -10.18 10.66
N ALA A 144 10.60 -10.67 11.89
CA ALA A 144 9.94 -9.87 12.90
C ALA A 144 10.78 -8.63 13.28
N ALA A 145 12.11 -8.77 13.42
CA ALA A 145 12.99 -7.65 13.71
C ALA A 145 12.99 -6.63 12.56
N ASN A 146 13.03 -7.10 11.32
CA ASN A 146 12.99 -6.27 10.12
C ASN A 146 11.67 -5.46 10.05
N LEU A 147 10.52 -6.13 10.17
CA LEU A 147 9.20 -5.50 10.11
C LEU A 147 8.94 -4.56 11.31
N ALA A 148 9.31 -4.96 12.54
CA ALA A 148 9.08 -4.14 13.73
C ALA A 148 9.85 -2.82 13.67
N ALA A 149 11.09 -2.84 13.17
CA ALA A 149 11.87 -1.63 12.99
C ALA A 149 11.37 -0.79 11.80
N ALA A 150 10.81 -1.43 10.79
CA ALA A 150 10.13 -0.76 9.68
C ALA A 150 8.97 0.11 10.21
N VAL A 151 8.09 -0.42 11.09
CA VAL A 151 7.00 0.34 11.74
C VAL A 151 7.50 1.65 12.35
N ALA A 152 8.54 1.57 13.19
CA ALA A 152 9.10 2.76 13.83
C ALA A 152 9.67 3.75 12.80
N SER A 153 10.34 3.25 11.76
CA SER A 153 10.95 4.10 10.73
C SER A 153 9.92 4.83 9.85
N ALA A 154 8.81 4.18 9.49
CA ALA A 154 7.75 4.79 8.69
C ALA A 154 7.21 6.05 9.39
N ARG A 155 6.97 5.94 10.70
CA ARG A 155 6.49 7.05 11.51
C ARG A 155 7.58 8.10 11.74
N TYR A 156 8.70 7.72 12.33
CA TYR A 156 9.67 8.69 12.83
C TYR A 156 10.56 9.27 11.73
N ILE A 157 11.00 8.47 10.77
CA ILE A 157 11.94 8.90 9.72
C ILE A 157 11.16 9.36 8.50
N GLY A 158 10.22 8.54 8.03
CA GLY A 158 9.42 8.82 6.84
C GLY A 158 8.50 10.03 7.01
N PHE A 159 7.99 10.27 8.23
CA PHE A 159 7.03 11.35 8.50
C PHE A 159 7.58 12.43 9.44
N ASP A 160 7.85 12.12 10.71
CA ASP A 160 8.15 13.14 11.72
C ASP A 160 9.47 13.89 11.44
N LEU A 161 10.54 13.17 11.08
CA LEU A 161 11.84 13.76 10.74
C LEU A 161 11.81 14.52 9.41
N ALA A 162 11.13 13.94 8.42
CA ALA A 162 10.94 14.56 7.11
C ALA A 162 10.17 15.90 7.21
N ALA A 163 9.20 15.98 8.14
CA ALA A 163 8.41 17.18 8.39
C ALA A 163 9.13 18.22 9.25
N SER A 164 9.84 17.80 10.30
CA SER A 164 10.48 18.72 11.26
C SER A 164 11.82 19.30 10.79
N HIS A 165 12.59 18.55 10.00
CA HIS A 165 13.92 18.97 9.56
C HIS A 165 13.98 19.16 8.05
N SER A 166 14.08 18.06 7.30
CA SER A 166 13.97 18.04 5.85
C SER A 166 13.88 16.60 5.34
N ARG A 167 13.28 16.42 4.16
CA ARG A 167 13.29 15.13 3.45
C ARG A 167 14.69 14.65 3.09
N THR A 168 15.63 15.57 2.85
CA THR A 168 17.05 15.25 2.62
C THR A 168 17.69 14.64 3.87
N THR A 169 17.44 15.22 5.04
CA THR A 169 17.92 14.68 6.33
C THR A 169 17.37 13.28 6.55
N ALA A 170 16.06 13.08 6.29
CA ALA A 170 15.44 11.77 6.39
C ALA A 170 16.07 10.74 5.45
N ALA A 171 16.37 11.12 4.20
CA ALA A 171 17.04 10.24 3.23
C ALA A 171 18.46 9.85 3.66
N LEU A 172 19.23 10.82 4.19
CA LEU A 172 20.57 10.56 4.75
C LEU A 172 20.50 9.62 5.96
N CYS A 173 19.54 9.81 6.86
CA CYS A 173 19.32 8.91 7.99
C CYS A 173 18.96 7.49 7.53
N ALA A 174 18.06 7.32 6.56
CA ALA A 174 17.71 6.03 5.98
C ALA A 174 18.93 5.32 5.36
N GLY A 175 19.76 6.07 4.63
CA GLY A 175 21.04 5.59 4.11
C GLY A 175 22.02 5.16 5.21
N ALA A 176 22.18 5.99 6.25
CA ALA A 176 23.06 5.69 7.38
C ALA A 176 22.65 4.40 8.12
N LEU A 177 21.35 4.20 8.36
CA LEU A 177 20.84 2.97 8.98
C LEU A 177 21.19 1.72 8.16
N SER A 178 21.09 1.82 6.84
CA SER A 178 21.41 0.73 5.90
C SER A 178 22.90 0.41 5.88
N LEU A 179 23.75 1.44 5.94
CA LEU A 179 25.20 1.28 6.06
C LEU A 179 25.58 0.59 7.38
N ILE A 180 25.00 1.03 8.49
CA ILE A 180 25.21 0.44 9.82
C ILE A 180 24.71 -1.02 9.82
N ALA A 181 23.56 -1.29 9.19
CA ALA A 181 23.03 -2.64 9.05
C ALA A 181 24.03 -3.57 8.35
N GLY A 182 24.67 -3.11 7.26
CA GLY A 182 25.72 -3.87 6.55
C GLY A 182 26.94 -4.16 7.42
N GLY A 183 27.41 -3.17 8.18
CA GLY A 183 28.53 -3.32 9.12
C GLY A 183 28.24 -4.31 10.25
N LEU A 184 27.08 -4.20 10.89
CA LEU A 184 26.65 -5.14 11.94
C LEU A 184 26.40 -6.54 11.39
N GLY A 185 25.84 -6.64 10.18
CA GLY A 185 25.65 -7.90 9.48
C GLY A 185 26.98 -8.61 9.21
N PHE A 186 28.00 -7.87 8.78
CA PHE A 186 29.36 -8.39 8.60
C PHE A 186 29.96 -8.93 9.91
N LEU A 187 29.88 -8.15 10.99
CA LEU A 187 30.37 -8.55 12.32
C LEU A 187 29.62 -9.78 12.86
N GLY A 188 28.30 -9.83 12.65
CA GLY A 188 27.44 -10.93 13.05
C GLY A 188 27.63 -12.22 12.23
N ALA A 189 27.89 -12.10 10.92
CA ALA A 189 28.18 -13.24 10.06
C ALA A 189 29.52 -13.89 10.41
N GLY A 190 30.52 -13.07 10.76
CA GLY A 190 31.88 -13.49 11.11
C GLY A 190 32.66 -14.11 9.93
N PRO A 191 33.86 -14.68 10.20
CA PRO A 191 34.72 -15.18 9.14
C PRO A 191 34.09 -16.36 8.40
N ALA A 192 34.22 -16.35 7.07
CA ALA A 192 33.71 -17.39 6.19
C ALA A 192 34.22 -18.76 6.67
N ALA A 193 33.31 -19.64 7.09
CA ALA A 193 33.67 -21.01 7.41
C ALA A 193 34.14 -21.72 6.13
N SER A 194 35.32 -22.31 6.16
CA SER A 194 35.89 -23.12 5.08
C SER A 194 35.41 -24.57 5.20
N SER A 195 34.33 -24.93 4.51
CA SER A 195 33.87 -26.30 4.14
C SER A 195 32.36 -26.25 3.85
N ASP A 196 31.75 -26.87 2.85
CA ASP A 196 32.17 -27.84 1.84
C ASP A 196 31.38 -27.58 0.55
N SER A 197 32.03 -27.86 -0.58
CA SER A 197 31.52 -27.76 -1.95
C SER A 197 30.52 -28.87 -2.30
N THR A 198 29.54 -29.18 -1.45
CA THR A 198 28.41 -30.00 -1.91
C THR A 198 27.45 -29.11 -2.67
N SER A 199 27.63 -29.05 -4.00
CA SER A 199 26.68 -28.43 -4.91
C SER A 199 25.30 -29.04 -4.68
N SER A 200 24.37 -28.30 -4.06
CA SER A 200 22.99 -28.77 -3.91
C SER A 200 22.27 -28.60 -5.25
N LYS A 201 22.34 -29.61 -6.12
CA LYS A 201 21.63 -29.69 -7.41
C LYS A 201 20.09 -29.77 -7.29
N GLY A 202 19.49 -29.35 -6.17
CA GLY A 202 18.04 -29.44 -5.95
C GLY A 202 17.53 -28.48 -4.88
N SER A 203 17.85 -27.19 -5.00
CA SER A 203 17.47 -26.17 -3.99
C SER A 203 16.45 -25.12 -4.47
N ALA A 204 15.89 -25.28 -5.67
CA ALA A 204 14.80 -24.43 -6.12
C ALA A 204 13.51 -24.83 -5.40
N ILE A 205 12.75 -23.85 -4.91
CA ILE A 205 11.46 -24.14 -4.30
C ILE A 205 10.49 -24.72 -5.37
N PRO A 206 9.66 -25.71 -5.02
CA PRO A 206 8.64 -26.19 -5.95
C PRO A 206 7.70 -25.06 -6.38
N LEU A 207 7.33 -25.01 -7.67
CA LEU A 207 6.45 -23.97 -8.21
C LEU A 207 5.17 -23.77 -7.38
N ARG A 208 4.54 -24.86 -6.92
CA ARG A 208 3.35 -24.81 -6.05
C ARG A 208 3.56 -24.01 -4.76
N ILE A 209 4.76 -24.09 -4.15
CA ILE A 209 5.08 -23.35 -2.92
C ILE A 209 5.32 -21.87 -3.26
N GLY A 210 5.92 -21.61 -4.42
CA GLY A 210 5.98 -20.27 -4.99
C GLY A 210 4.58 -19.68 -5.22
N CYS A 211 3.65 -20.42 -5.82
CA CYS A 211 2.27 -19.98 -6.01
C CYS A 211 1.55 -19.74 -4.67
N VAL A 212 1.79 -20.57 -3.64
CA VAL A 212 1.26 -20.33 -2.29
C VAL A 212 1.78 -19.01 -1.73
N ALA A 213 3.09 -18.74 -1.83
CA ALA A 213 3.66 -17.45 -1.39
C ALA A 213 3.01 -16.29 -2.15
N ALA A 214 2.92 -16.37 -3.48
CA ALA A 214 2.30 -15.33 -4.30
C ALA A 214 0.82 -15.08 -3.95
N LEU A 215 0.01 -16.12 -3.78
CA LEU A 215 -1.40 -15.98 -3.40
C LEU A 215 -1.58 -15.35 -2.02
N VAL A 216 -0.73 -15.74 -1.06
CA VAL A 216 -0.77 -15.20 0.30
C VAL A 216 -0.34 -13.74 0.32
N THR A 217 0.67 -13.36 -0.46
CA THR A 217 1.08 -11.95 -0.56
C THR A 217 0.05 -11.12 -1.31
N ALA A 218 -0.57 -11.64 -2.37
CA ALA A 218 -1.69 -10.99 -3.05
C ALA A 218 -2.87 -10.74 -2.08
N TRP A 219 -3.17 -11.73 -1.24
CA TRP A 219 -4.19 -11.63 -0.21
C TRP A 219 -3.84 -10.57 0.84
N LEU A 220 -2.63 -10.65 1.40
CA LEU A 220 -2.11 -9.68 2.37
C LEU A 220 -2.19 -8.25 1.84
N ALA A 221 -1.66 -8.00 0.64
CA ALA A 221 -1.64 -6.67 0.04
C ALA A 221 -3.06 -6.17 -0.23
N GLY A 222 -3.98 -7.09 -0.56
CA GLY A 222 -5.38 -6.75 -0.71
C GLY A 222 -6.08 -6.35 0.59
N ILE A 223 -5.76 -7.03 1.69
CA ILE A 223 -6.25 -6.67 3.02
C ILE A 223 -5.68 -5.32 3.47
N GLU A 224 -4.41 -5.05 3.22
CA GLU A 224 -3.81 -3.74 3.51
C GLU A 224 -4.50 -2.62 2.73
N TRP A 225 -4.81 -2.84 1.45
CA TRP A 225 -5.51 -1.87 0.63
C TRP A 225 -6.92 -1.60 1.15
N ALA A 226 -7.71 -2.65 1.41
CA ALA A 226 -9.03 -2.50 2.02
C ALA A 226 -8.94 -1.82 3.40
N GLY A 227 -7.85 -2.09 4.12
CA GLY A 227 -7.50 -1.43 5.37
C GLY A 227 -7.27 0.06 5.25
N PHE A 228 -6.72 0.57 4.14
CA PHE A 228 -6.59 2.02 3.94
C PHE A 228 -7.95 2.70 3.77
N ARG A 229 -8.84 2.11 2.97
CA ARG A 229 -10.21 2.60 2.79
C ARG A 229 -10.99 2.61 4.10
N LEU A 230 -11.03 1.45 4.77
CA LEU A 230 -11.70 1.32 6.05
C LEU A 230 -11.02 2.18 7.13
N GLY A 231 -9.70 2.29 7.12
CA GLY A 231 -8.96 3.15 8.04
C GLY A 231 -9.36 4.61 7.89
N ALA A 232 -9.54 5.12 6.67
CA ALA A 232 -10.00 6.49 6.43
C ALA A 232 -11.39 6.73 7.05
N VAL A 233 -12.30 5.76 6.87
CA VAL A 233 -13.65 5.76 7.42
C VAL A 233 -13.65 5.70 8.96
N TRP A 234 -12.87 4.79 9.55
CA TRP A 234 -12.98 4.47 10.98
C TRP A 234 -12.05 5.28 11.88
N LEU A 235 -10.85 5.59 11.41
CA LEU A 235 -9.83 6.32 12.18
C LEU A 235 -9.91 7.83 11.92
N GLY A 236 -10.62 8.24 10.86
CA GLY A 236 -10.89 9.62 10.51
C GLY A 236 -9.73 10.31 9.79
N GLY A 237 -10.05 10.98 8.67
CA GLY A 237 -9.10 11.76 7.88
C GLY A 237 -8.07 10.90 7.14
N LEU A 238 -7.88 11.15 5.85
CA LEU A 238 -6.99 10.36 4.98
C LEU A 238 -5.54 10.26 5.50
N GLN A 239 -4.97 11.37 5.98
CA GLN A 239 -3.53 11.43 6.26
C GLN A 239 -3.10 10.69 7.55
N PRO A 240 -3.78 10.85 8.71
CA PRO A 240 -3.50 10.05 9.90
C PRO A 240 -3.84 8.56 9.70
N ALA A 241 -4.96 8.27 9.03
CA ALA A 241 -5.40 6.91 8.76
C ALA A 241 -4.38 6.10 7.96
N VAL A 242 -3.80 6.67 6.90
CA VAL A 242 -2.78 5.99 6.08
C VAL A 242 -1.56 5.59 6.91
N THR A 243 -1.06 6.51 7.76
CA THR A 243 0.09 6.20 8.61
C THR A 243 -0.26 5.14 9.67
N ALA A 244 -1.44 5.23 10.27
CA ALA A 244 -1.92 4.30 11.27
C ALA A 244 -2.10 2.88 10.69
N VAL A 245 -2.73 2.77 9.53
CA VAL A 245 -2.93 1.50 8.79
C VAL A 245 -1.61 0.86 8.43
N LEU A 246 -0.65 1.62 7.91
CA LEU A 246 0.68 1.10 7.60
C LEU A 246 1.42 0.60 8.85
N CYS A 247 1.39 1.37 9.95
CA CYS A 247 2.01 0.95 11.20
C CYS A 247 1.33 -0.28 11.82
N GLY A 248 -0.01 -0.31 11.82
CA GLY A 248 -0.82 -1.40 12.37
C GLY A 248 -0.65 -2.70 11.58
N SER A 249 -0.62 -2.62 10.25
CA SER A 249 -0.40 -3.76 9.35
C SER A 249 1.00 -4.37 9.54
N LEU A 250 2.04 -3.54 9.46
CA LEU A 250 3.42 -4.01 9.68
C LEU A 250 3.64 -4.55 11.09
N ALA A 251 3.01 -3.96 12.11
CA ALA A 251 3.03 -4.50 13.47
C ALA A 251 2.34 -5.87 13.56
N ALA A 252 1.18 -6.04 12.92
CA ALA A 252 0.49 -7.33 12.83
C ALA A 252 1.36 -8.39 12.15
N LEU A 253 1.98 -8.05 11.01
CA LEU A 253 2.88 -8.96 10.30
C LEU A 253 4.10 -9.34 11.15
N ALA A 254 4.72 -8.35 11.82
CA ALA A 254 5.86 -8.57 12.70
C ALA A 254 5.52 -9.49 13.89
N LEU A 255 4.38 -9.25 14.54
CA LEU A 255 3.88 -10.07 15.64
C LEU A 255 3.52 -11.48 15.15
N GLY A 256 2.90 -11.59 13.98
CA GLY A 256 2.59 -12.85 13.31
C GLY A 256 3.83 -13.70 13.12
N ALA A 257 4.87 -13.13 12.50
CA ALA A 257 6.17 -13.76 12.32
C ALA A 257 6.85 -14.10 13.67
N ALA A 258 6.73 -13.22 14.67
CA ALA A 258 7.35 -13.41 15.99
C ALA A 258 6.62 -14.36 16.94
N ILE A 259 5.37 -14.75 16.70
CA ILE A 259 4.58 -15.48 17.69
C ILE A 259 4.13 -16.83 17.12
N LEU A 260 3.35 -16.80 16.04
CA LEU A 260 2.62 -17.98 15.54
C LEU A 260 3.52 -19.16 15.11
N PRO A 261 4.71 -18.96 14.48
CA PRO A 261 5.57 -20.09 14.13
C PRO A 261 5.98 -20.99 15.31
N ARG A 262 5.96 -20.48 16.56
CA ARG A 262 6.32 -21.24 17.77
C ARG A 262 5.27 -22.28 18.17
N PHE A 263 4.01 -22.02 17.84
CA PHE A 263 2.88 -22.87 18.20
C PHE A 263 2.50 -23.85 17.08
N LEU A 264 3.07 -23.66 15.89
CA LEU A 264 2.77 -24.45 14.71
C LEU A 264 3.78 -25.58 14.49
N PRO A 265 3.34 -26.72 13.92
CA PRO A 265 4.22 -27.85 13.62
C PRO A 265 5.32 -27.47 12.64
N ASP A 266 6.41 -28.24 12.61
CA ASP A 266 7.54 -27.98 11.69
C ASP A 266 7.35 -28.63 10.30
N ASP A 267 6.18 -29.22 10.03
CA ASP A 267 5.90 -29.96 8.80
C ASP A 267 5.11 -29.12 7.76
N ALA A 268 4.81 -29.74 6.62
CA ALA A 268 4.08 -29.10 5.51
C ALA A 268 2.62 -28.72 5.84
N ARG A 269 2.09 -29.11 7.01
CA ARG A 269 0.71 -28.80 7.43
C ARG A 269 0.60 -27.44 8.09
N ALA A 270 1.71 -26.89 8.58
CA ALA A 270 1.73 -25.68 9.39
C ALA A 270 1.01 -24.47 8.76
N PRO A 271 1.15 -24.18 7.45
CA PRO A 271 0.40 -23.08 6.83
C PRO A 271 -1.12 -23.30 6.83
N LEU A 272 -1.63 -24.54 6.80
CA LEU A 272 -3.08 -24.81 6.79
C LEU A 272 -3.79 -24.40 8.08
N PHE A 273 -3.07 -24.27 9.20
CA PHE A 273 -3.66 -23.75 10.43
C PHE A 273 -3.82 -22.22 10.40
N LEU A 274 -3.06 -21.54 9.53
CA LEU A 274 -3.09 -20.09 9.38
C LEU A 274 -4.15 -19.63 8.38
N LEU A 275 -4.36 -20.38 7.29
CA LEU A 275 -5.31 -20.00 6.24
C LEU A 275 -6.76 -19.78 6.72
N PRO A 276 -7.39 -20.66 7.52
CA PRO A 276 -8.74 -20.40 8.02
C PRO A 276 -8.79 -19.22 8.98
N LEU A 277 -7.73 -18.98 9.77
CA LEU A 277 -7.64 -17.81 10.65
C LEU A 277 -7.55 -16.51 9.84
N ALA A 278 -6.72 -16.48 8.79
CA ALA A 278 -6.64 -15.34 7.88
C ALA A 278 -7.96 -15.11 7.14
N SER A 279 -8.66 -16.18 6.76
CA SER A 279 -9.96 -16.14 6.09
C SER A 279 -11.02 -15.52 6.99
N LEU A 280 -11.13 -15.99 8.24
CA LEU A 280 -11.99 -15.37 9.25
C LEU A 280 -11.59 -13.93 9.56
N GLY A 281 -10.29 -13.64 9.57
CA GLY A 281 -9.76 -12.28 9.71
C GLY A 281 -10.14 -11.36 8.55
N SER A 282 -10.35 -11.88 7.35
CA SER A 282 -10.88 -11.09 6.22
C SER A 282 -12.36 -10.76 6.44
N ALA A 283 -13.13 -11.71 6.98
CA ALA A 283 -14.52 -11.46 7.38
C ALA A 283 -14.67 -10.51 8.57
N TRP A 284 -13.66 -10.44 9.45
CA TRP A 284 -13.64 -9.48 10.57
C TRP A 284 -13.79 -8.03 10.09
N LEU A 285 -13.18 -7.67 8.95
CA LEU A 285 -13.29 -6.33 8.36
C LEU A 285 -14.71 -6.00 7.84
N LEU A 286 -15.55 -7.02 7.68
CA LEU A 286 -16.96 -6.86 7.31
C LEU A 286 -17.86 -6.57 8.52
N CYS A 287 -17.34 -6.75 9.74
CA CYS A 287 -18.14 -6.56 10.94
C CYS A 287 -18.13 -5.07 11.36
N PRO A 288 -19.31 -4.45 11.59
CA PRO A 288 -19.43 -3.06 12.04
C PRO A 288 -18.63 -2.72 13.30
N TRP A 289 -18.49 -3.68 14.21
CA TRP A 289 -17.75 -3.50 15.47
C TRP A 289 -16.22 -3.67 15.35
N SER A 290 -15.71 -4.00 14.16
CA SER A 290 -14.25 -3.99 13.91
C SER A 290 -13.66 -2.59 14.05
N ALA A 291 -14.51 -1.57 13.95
CA ALA A 291 -14.25 -0.16 14.13
C ALA A 291 -14.32 0.30 15.59
N VAL A 292 -13.61 -0.38 16.48
CA VAL A 292 -13.58 0.00 17.90
C VAL A 292 -13.23 1.50 18.00
N GLY A 293 -14.14 2.28 18.56
CA GLY A 293 -14.03 3.73 18.69
C GLY A 293 -12.93 4.09 19.68
N PHE A 294 -11.75 4.41 19.16
CA PHE A 294 -10.62 4.87 19.95
C PHE A 294 -10.51 6.40 19.88
N GLU A 295 -10.28 7.05 21.01
CA GLU A 295 -9.94 8.49 21.04
C GLU A 295 -8.58 8.74 20.39
N ARG A 296 -8.42 9.88 19.69
CA ARG A 296 -7.33 10.16 18.73
C ARG A 296 -5.92 10.07 19.35
N GLY A 297 -4.94 9.49 18.64
CA GLY A 297 -3.51 9.54 18.99
C GLY A 297 -2.71 8.27 18.68
N TRP A 298 -1.79 7.84 19.57
CA TRP A 298 -1.14 6.51 19.46
C TRP A 298 -2.14 5.34 19.42
N MET A 299 -3.36 5.62 19.87
CA MET A 299 -4.48 4.72 19.77
C MET A 299 -4.86 4.44 18.32
N ASP A 300 -4.55 5.31 17.35
CA ASP A 300 -4.92 5.11 15.94
C ASP A 300 -4.14 3.94 15.30
N SER A 301 -2.84 3.81 15.60
CA SER A 301 -2.05 2.66 15.12
C SER A 301 -2.42 1.36 15.84
N LEU A 302 -2.82 1.45 17.12
CA LEU A 302 -3.38 0.30 17.85
C LEU A 302 -4.77 -0.08 17.33
N ALA A 303 -5.59 0.90 16.96
CA ALA A 303 -6.89 0.71 16.34
C ALA A 303 -6.74 0.06 14.97
N ALA A 304 -5.80 0.52 14.14
CA ALA A 304 -5.43 -0.13 12.89
C ALA A 304 -4.93 -1.56 13.09
N LEU A 305 -4.16 -1.81 14.15
CA LEU A 305 -3.73 -3.16 14.53
C LEU A 305 -4.92 -4.03 14.95
N VAL A 306 -5.92 -3.50 15.65
CA VAL A 306 -7.16 -4.24 15.98
C VAL A 306 -8.01 -4.49 14.74
N LEU A 307 -8.09 -3.50 13.84
CA LEU A 307 -8.83 -3.58 12.59
C LEU A 307 -8.24 -4.66 11.67
N LEU A 308 -6.94 -4.62 11.40
CA LEU A 308 -6.30 -5.47 10.39
C LEU A 308 -5.59 -6.70 10.98
N GLY A 309 -5.29 -6.68 12.27
CA GLY A 309 -4.55 -7.73 12.98
C GLY A 309 -5.14 -9.12 12.79
N PRO A 310 -6.47 -9.34 12.92
CA PRO A 310 -7.06 -10.67 12.75
C PRO A 310 -6.73 -11.34 11.40
N ALA A 311 -6.61 -10.56 10.32
CA ALA A 311 -6.20 -11.05 9.00
C ALA A 311 -4.67 -11.11 8.86
N LEU A 312 -3.97 -10.04 9.25
CA LEU A 312 -2.54 -9.89 8.94
C LEU A 312 -1.63 -10.67 9.89
N LEU A 313 -2.00 -10.89 11.15
CA LEU A 313 -1.24 -11.74 12.08
C LEU A 313 -0.99 -13.15 11.51
N PRO A 314 -2.01 -13.91 11.07
CA PRO A 314 -1.78 -15.22 10.48
C PRO A 314 -1.01 -15.14 9.15
N LEU A 315 -1.26 -14.12 8.30
CA LEU A 315 -0.56 -13.96 7.02
C LEU A 315 0.95 -13.69 7.21
N GLY A 316 1.33 -12.87 8.20
CA GLY A 316 2.74 -12.59 8.52
C GLY A 316 3.54 -13.81 8.98
N ALA A 317 2.85 -14.86 9.47
CA ALA A 317 3.49 -16.12 9.86
C ALA A 317 3.69 -17.09 8.70
N VAL A 318 3.02 -16.91 7.56
CA VAL A 318 2.99 -17.89 6.48
C VAL A 318 4.37 -18.09 5.85
N ILE A 319 5.09 -17.02 5.48
CA ILE A 319 6.41 -17.14 4.83
C ILE A 319 7.45 -17.77 5.76
N PRO A 320 7.61 -17.34 7.03
CA PRO A 320 8.49 -18.03 7.97
C PRO A 320 8.16 -19.51 8.11
N VAL A 321 6.88 -19.87 8.15
CA VAL A 321 6.43 -21.26 8.26
C VAL A 321 6.69 -22.05 6.97
N LEU A 322 6.46 -21.46 5.81
CA LEU A 322 6.76 -22.07 4.51
C LEU A 322 8.26 -22.32 4.36
N HIS A 323 9.09 -21.31 4.63
CA HIS A 323 10.55 -21.42 4.64
C HIS A 323 11.02 -22.58 5.52
N ARG A 324 10.42 -22.72 6.70
CA ARG A 324 10.71 -23.80 7.63
C ARG A 324 10.30 -25.18 7.13
N SER A 325 9.10 -25.29 6.56
CA SER A 325 8.55 -26.57 6.09
C SER A 325 9.29 -27.16 4.88
N LEU A 326 10.03 -26.33 4.15
CA LEU A 326 10.87 -26.77 3.03
C LEU A 326 12.11 -27.51 3.57
N ALA A 327 12.19 -28.82 3.35
CA ALA A 327 13.34 -29.62 3.76
C ALA A 327 14.53 -29.46 2.79
N GLY A 328 15.74 -29.27 3.34
CA GLY A 328 17.00 -29.24 2.57
C GLY A 328 17.29 -27.93 1.83
N GLY A 329 18.55 -27.76 1.42
CA GLY A 329 19.03 -26.58 0.66
C GLY A 329 19.46 -25.38 1.51
N GLU A 330 20.18 -24.45 0.89
CA GLU A 330 20.68 -23.24 1.54
C GLU A 330 19.54 -22.31 1.97
N SER A 331 19.54 -21.89 3.23
CA SER A 331 18.49 -21.03 3.83
C SER A 331 18.28 -19.74 3.05
N GLY A 332 19.36 -19.07 2.65
CA GLY A 332 19.31 -17.82 1.91
C GLY A 332 18.71 -17.97 0.50
N ARG A 333 19.02 -19.06 -0.21
CA ARG A 333 18.45 -19.29 -1.56
C ARG A 333 16.95 -19.55 -1.50
N ARG A 334 16.50 -20.40 -0.57
CA ARG A 334 15.07 -20.67 -0.35
C ARG A 334 14.31 -19.39 -0.03
N LEU A 335 14.88 -18.55 0.82
CA LEU A 335 14.29 -17.28 1.20
C LEU A 335 14.22 -16.32 -0.01
N GLY A 336 15.31 -16.15 -0.75
CA GLY A 336 15.31 -15.32 -1.96
C GLY A 336 14.31 -15.80 -3.02
N ASP A 337 14.13 -17.12 -3.19
CA ASP A 337 13.12 -17.66 -4.10
C ASP A 337 11.69 -17.41 -3.60
N LEU A 338 11.42 -17.51 -2.28
CA LEU A 338 10.10 -17.19 -1.71
C LEU A 338 9.75 -15.71 -1.88
N LEU A 339 10.67 -14.81 -1.53
CA LEU A 339 10.50 -13.37 -1.65
C LEU A 339 10.27 -12.92 -3.09
N LEU A 340 10.88 -13.60 -4.07
CA LEU A 340 10.59 -13.36 -5.49
C LEU A 340 9.12 -13.68 -5.84
N HIS A 341 8.57 -14.77 -5.31
CA HIS A 341 7.17 -15.10 -5.55
C HIS A 341 6.21 -14.19 -4.77
N GLU A 342 6.61 -13.72 -3.59
CA GLU A 342 5.85 -12.67 -2.88
C GLU A 342 5.71 -11.42 -3.75
N ALA A 343 6.80 -10.96 -4.37
CA ALA A 343 6.74 -9.83 -5.28
C ALA A 343 5.79 -10.05 -6.46
N TRP A 344 5.79 -11.23 -7.09
CA TRP A 344 4.79 -11.54 -8.12
C TRP A 344 3.36 -11.49 -7.58
N GLY A 345 3.14 -11.98 -6.36
CA GLY A 345 1.87 -11.89 -5.66
C GLY A 345 1.41 -10.45 -5.47
N ALA A 346 2.28 -9.58 -4.95
CA ALA A 346 1.97 -8.16 -4.75
C ALA A 346 1.74 -7.43 -6.08
N LEU A 347 2.63 -7.61 -7.06
CA LEU A 347 2.59 -6.92 -8.36
C LEU A 347 1.37 -7.30 -9.21
N LEU A 348 0.84 -8.51 -9.07
CA LEU A 348 -0.36 -8.96 -9.79
C LEU A 348 -1.63 -8.78 -8.96
N GLY A 349 -1.56 -9.04 -7.65
CA GLY A 349 -2.69 -9.02 -6.74
C GLY A 349 -3.23 -7.63 -6.47
N VAL A 350 -2.36 -6.64 -6.22
CA VAL A 350 -2.79 -5.27 -5.91
C VAL A 350 -3.53 -4.63 -7.08
N PRO A 351 -3.01 -4.63 -8.32
CA PRO A 351 -3.74 -4.04 -9.44
C PRO A 351 -5.04 -4.77 -9.75
N LEU A 352 -5.08 -6.10 -9.60
CA LEU A 352 -6.31 -6.87 -9.82
C LEU A 352 -7.40 -6.50 -8.81
N LEU A 353 -7.04 -6.35 -7.53
CA LEU A 353 -7.99 -5.91 -6.52
C LEU A 353 -8.47 -4.49 -6.81
N HIS A 354 -7.53 -3.57 -7.03
CA HIS A 354 -7.77 -2.14 -7.18
C HIS A 354 -8.56 -1.78 -8.44
N TRP A 355 -8.21 -2.35 -9.59
CA TRP A 355 -8.83 -2.00 -10.87
C TRP A 355 -10.00 -2.90 -11.30
N ALA A 356 -10.10 -4.11 -10.75
CA ALA A 356 -11.13 -5.06 -11.18
C ALA A 356 -12.10 -5.42 -10.06
N LEU A 357 -11.61 -5.88 -8.91
CA LEU A 357 -12.51 -6.42 -7.88
C LEU A 357 -13.30 -5.31 -7.18
N LEU A 358 -12.65 -4.25 -6.71
CA LEU A 358 -13.33 -3.21 -5.94
C LEU A 358 -14.37 -2.43 -6.76
N PRO A 359 -14.08 -1.92 -7.97
CA PRO A 359 -15.06 -1.18 -8.74
C PRO A 359 -16.24 -2.05 -9.22
N SER A 360 -16.06 -3.37 -9.35
CA SER A 360 -17.12 -4.25 -9.85
C SER A 360 -17.94 -4.96 -8.77
N LEU A 361 -17.33 -5.22 -7.61
CA LEU A 361 -17.95 -6.01 -6.54
C LEU A 361 -18.22 -5.20 -5.26
N GLY A 362 -17.65 -4.01 -5.11
CA GLY A 362 -17.67 -3.26 -3.84
C GLY A 362 -16.66 -3.79 -2.81
N THR A 363 -16.56 -3.10 -1.68
CA THR A 363 -15.61 -3.45 -0.62
C THR A 363 -15.95 -4.79 0.05
N ALA A 364 -17.24 -5.06 0.31
CA ALA A 364 -17.67 -6.24 1.05
C ALA A 364 -17.36 -7.55 0.31
N ALA A 365 -17.79 -7.64 -0.95
CA ALA A 365 -17.58 -8.84 -1.75
C ALA A 365 -16.10 -9.02 -2.12
N SER A 366 -15.34 -7.92 -2.31
CA SER A 366 -13.88 -7.98 -2.50
C SER A 366 -13.16 -8.62 -1.31
N LEU A 367 -13.52 -8.27 -0.07
CA LEU A 367 -13.00 -8.91 1.14
C LEU A 367 -13.40 -10.39 1.23
N GLY A 368 -14.62 -10.74 0.79
CA GLY A 368 -15.05 -12.14 0.64
C GLY A 368 -14.18 -12.93 -0.34
N VAL A 369 -13.88 -12.36 -1.51
CA VAL A 369 -12.99 -12.94 -2.52
C VAL A 369 -11.57 -13.12 -1.99
N LEU A 370 -11.03 -12.11 -1.28
CA LEU A 370 -9.73 -12.21 -0.62
C LEU A 370 -9.71 -13.34 0.41
N GLY A 371 -10.72 -13.41 1.28
CA GLY A 371 -10.89 -14.52 2.24
C GLY A 371 -10.99 -15.89 1.57
N ALA A 372 -11.54 -15.96 0.36
CA ALA A 372 -11.67 -17.18 -0.44
C ALA A 372 -10.32 -17.68 -1.01
N LEU A 373 -9.28 -16.82 -1.09
CA LEU A 373 -7.93 -17.22 -1.52
C LEU A 373 -7.32 -18.30 -0.61
N ALA A 374 -7.83 -18.48 0.61
CA ALA A 374 -7.52 -19.61 1.48
C ALA A 374 -7.76 -20.98 0.80
N LEU A 375 -8.80 -21.10 -0.04
CA LEU A 375 -9.15 -22.36 -0.71
C LEU A 375 -8.08 -22.80 -1.74
N PRO A 376 -7.77 -22.04 -2.81
CA PRO A 376 -6.74 -22.43 -3.76
C PRO A 376 -5.36 -22.56 -3.08
N THR A 377 -5.07 -21.70 -2.11
CA THR A 377 -3.83 -21.77 -1.32
C THR A 377 -3.74 -23.09 -0.54
N GLY A 378 -4.81 -23.50 0.13
CA GLY A 378 -4.88 -24.76 0.88
C GLY A 378 -4.84 -26.01 -0.01
N LEU A 379 -5.38 -25.93 -1.23
CA LEU A 379 -5.34 -27.02 -2.21
C LEU A 379 -3.92 -27.29 -2.71
N LEU A 380 -3.13 -26.24 -2.95
CA LEU A 380 -1.73 -26.31 -3.40
C LEU A 380 -0.78 -26.94 -2.36
N LEU A 381 -1.15 -26.94 -1.07
CA LEU A 381 -0.38 -27.59 0.00
C LEU A 381 -0.57 -29.11 -0.01
N THR A 382 0.52 -29.86 -0.17
CA THR A 382 0.52 -31.33 -0.22
C THR A 382 1.01 -31.97 1.08
N GLY A 383 0.68 -33.25 1.33
CA GLY A 383 1.11 -33.96 2.56
C GLY A 383 0.25 -33.63 3.79
N THR A 384 -0.92 -33.04 3.56
CA THR A 384 -1.85 -32.58 4.59
C THR A 384 -3.12 -33.43 4.62
N SER A 385 -3.84 -33.41 5.75
CA SER A 385 -5.03 -34.25 5.92
C SER A 385 -6.24 -33.70 5.17
N ARG A 386 -7.07 -34.59 4.60
CA ARG A 386 -8.35 -34.24 3.96
C ARG A 386 -9.26 -33.38 4.84
N PRO A 387 -9.47 -33.67 6.15
CA PRO A 387 -10.33 -32.84 7.01
C PRO A 387 -9.80 -31.41 7.18
N ALA A 388 -8.49 -31.19 7.27
CA ALA A 388 -7.94 -29.83 7.41
C ALA A 388 -8.17 -28.99 6.13
N LYS A 389 -8.03 -29.61 4.96
CA LYS A 389 -8.37 -28.96 3.68
C LYS A 389 -9.86 -28.69 3.56
N ALA A 390 -10.71 -29.62 3.97
CA ALA A 390 -12.16 -29.46 3.96
C ALA A 390 -12.61 -28.31 4.88
N LEU A 391 -12.04 -28.22 6.08
CA LEU A 391 -12.29 -27.10 7.00
C LEU A 391 -11.84 -25.77 6.40
N THR A 392 -10.63 -25.70 5.86
CA THR A 392 -10.12 -24.49 5.20
C THR A 392 -11.03 -24.06 4.06
N GLY A 393 -11.47 -25.01 3.23
CA GLY A 393 -12.40 -24.74 2.13
C GLY A 393 -13.79 -24.32 2.60
N ALA A 394 -14.33 -24.96 3.64
CA ALA A 394 -15.62 -24.60 4.21
C ALA A 394 -15.61 -23.18 4.79
N VAL A 395 -14.55 -22.82 5.53
CA VAL A 395 -14.37 -21.45 6.05
C VAL A 395 -14.23 -20.45 4.91
N ALA A 396 -13.38 -20.74 3.92
CA ALA A 396 -13.18 -19.88 2.75
C ALA A 396 -14.48 -19.61 1.97
N LEU A 397 -15.29 -20.65 1.75
CA LEU A 397 -16.59 -20.53 1.08
C LEU A 397 -17.62 -19.81 1.93
N ALA A 398 -17.62 -20.00 3.26
CA ALA A 398 -18.51 -19.27 4.16
C ALA A 398 -18.17 -17.78 4.20
N VAL A 399 -16.87 -17.44 4.23
CA VAL A 399 -16.40 -16.04 4.16
C VAL A 399 -16.70 -15.42 2.80
N LEU A 400 -16.53 -16.17 1.70
CA LEU A 400 -16.94 -15.72 0.37
C LEU A 400 -18.43 -15.40 0.32
N ALA A 401 -19.28 -16.34 0.78
CA ALA A 401 -20.71 -16.13 0.84
C ALA A 401 -21.06 -14.92 1.71
N TRP A 402 -20.46 -14.81 2.90
CA TRP A 402 -20.67 -13.65 3.76
C TRP A 402 -20.28 -12.34 3.09
N GLY A 403 -19.15 -12.26 2.36
CA GLY A 403 -18.77 -11.05 1.63
C GLY A 403 -19.80 -10.58 0.61
N PHE A 404 -20.50 -11.49 -0.07
CA PHE A 404 -21.56 -11.13 -1.03
C PHE A 404 -22.91 -10.77 -0.39
N PHE A 405 -23.16 -11.17 0.86
CA PHE A 405 -24.42 -10.91 1.56
C PHE A 405 -24.29 -9.88 2.69
N ALA A 406 -23.07 -9.55 3.09
CA ALA A 406 -22.79 -8.54 4.10
C ALA A 406 -23.10 -7.15 3.53
N PRO A 407 -23.62 -6.22 4.35
CA PRO A 407 -23.72 -4.83 3.96
C PRO A 407 -22.32 -4.23 3.75
N GLU A 408 -22.23 -3.18 2.94
CA GLU A 408 -20.98 -2.48 2.75
C GLU A 408 -20.47 -1.89 4.07
N PRO A 409 -19.22 -2.17 4.50
CA PRO A 409 -18.73 -1.74 5.81
C PRO A 409 -18.76 -0.22 5.98
N VAL A 410 -18.63 0.54 4.89
CA VAL A 410 -18.69 2.01 4.91
C VAL A 410 -20.07 2.52 5.35
N LEU A 411 -21.15 1.79 5.05
CA LEU A 411 -22.50 2.16 5.49
C LEU A 411 -22.67 2.06 7.02
N ALA A 412 -21.79 1.34 7.70
CA ALA A 412 -21.76 1.26 9.17
C ALA A 412 -20.86 2.32 9.82
N SER A 413 -20.33 3.25 9.04
CA SER A 413 -19.43 4.32 9.50
C SER A 413 -20.04 5.24 10.56
N LYS A 414 -19.20 6.06 11.20
CA LYS A 414 -19.63 6.91 12.31
C LYS A 414 -20.62 7.98 11.87
N ALA A 415 -20.43 8.59 10.69
CA ALA A 415 -21.41 9.57 10.21
C ALA A 415 -22.68 8.88 9.70
N LEU A 416 -22.57 7.79 8.93
CA LEU A 416 -23.74 7.13 8.34
C LEU A 416 -24.58 6.30 9.33
N SER A 417 -24.01 5.88 10.47
CA SER A 417 -24.77 5.27 11.56
C SER A 417 -25.58 6.26 12.38
N ASN A 418 -25.36 7.57 12.21
CA ASN A 418 -26.15 8.60 12.88
C ASN A 418 -27.53 8.70 12.21
N PRO A 419 -28.65 8.47 12.93
CA PRO A 419 -29.99 8.52 12.35
C PRO A 419 -30.38 9.92 11.83
N ALA A 420 -29.64 10.97 12.19
CA ALA A 420 -29.83 12.29 11.60
C ALA A 420 -29.34 12.37 10.13
N PHE A 421 -28.55 11.40 9.67
CA PHE A 421 -28.00 11.35 8.31
C PHE A 421 -28.79 10.33 7.49
N GLU A 422 -29.75 10.80 6.71
CA GLU A 422 -30.51 9.93 5.80
C GLU A 422 -29.73 9.77 4.49
N VAL A 423 -29.29 8.54 4.20
CA VAL A 423 -28.54 8.22 2.97
C VAL A 423 -29.47 8.23 1.76
N LEU A 424 -29.20 9.11 0.82
CA LEU A 424 -29.93 9.23 -0.45
C LEU A 424 -29.29 8.42 -1.57
N SER A 425 -27.95 8.37 -1.58
CA SER A 425 -27.17 7.66 -2.56
C SER A 425 -25.85 7.23 -1.93
N PHE A 426 -25.37 6.07 -2.36
CA PHE A 426 -24.09 5.50 -1.99
C PHE A 426 -23.51 4.83 -3.23
N ASP A 427 -22.26 5.16 -3.54
CA ASP A 427 -21.50 4.53 -4.61
C ASP A 427 -20.02 4.43 -4.23
N GLU A 428 -19.31 3.45 -4.79
CA GLU A 428 -17.90 3.21 -4.54
C GLU A 428 -17.12 3.11 -5.85
N ASP A 429 -16.10 3.94 -6.01
CA ASP A 429 -15.17 3.84 -7.13
C ASP A 429 -13.74 3.48 -6.68
N GLU A 430 -12.78 3.56 -7.60
CA GLU A 430 -11.36 3.31 -7.35
C GLU A 430 -10.78 4.19 -6.21
N HIS A 431 -11.31 5.39 -6.01
CA HIS A 431 -10.73 6.41 -5.15
C HIS A 431 -11.45 6.51 -3.82
N PHE A 432 -12.78 6.58 -3.81
CA PHE A 432 -13.58 6.87 -2.62
C PHE A 432 -14.84 6.02 -2.53
N ALA A 433 -15.33 5.86 -1.31
CA ALA A 433 -16.74 5.61 -1.06
C ALA A 433 -17.47 6.96 -0.94
N VAL A 434 -18.40 7.21 -1.86
CA VAL A 434 -19.14 8.48 -1.98
C VAL A 434 -20.56 8.28 -1.46
N SER A 435 -20.99 9.14 -0.54
CA SER A 435 -22.36 9.13 -0.02
C SER A 435 -22.99 10.50 -0.12
N VAL A 436 -24.23 10.55 -0.60
CA VAL A 436 -25.07 11.73 -0.51
C VAL A 436 -26.07 11.53 0.60
N VAL A 437 -26.12 12.47 1.53
CA VAL A 437 -26.98 12.40 2.72
C VAL A 437 -27.81 13.66 2.86
N ASN A 438 -29.05 13.51 3.35
CA ASN A 438 -29.74 14.60 4.03
C ASN A 438 -29.18 14.66 5.46
N ASP A 439 -28.37 15.69 5.74
CA ASP A 439 -27.84 15.98 7.07
C ASP A 439 -28.92 16.72 7.89
N GLY A 440 -29.64 15.97 8.72
CA GLY A 440 -30.66 16.50 9.63
C GLY A 440 -30.11 17.30 10.82
N VAL A 441 -28.80 17.27 11.08
CA VAL A 441 -28.17 18.14 12.10
C VAL A 441 -28.07 19.56 11.58
N ARG A 442 -27.74 19.71 10.29
CA ARG A 442 -27.56 21.02 9.63
C ARG A 442 -28.71 21.41 8.69
N ALA A 443 -29.67 20.51 8.49
CA ALA A 443 -30.79 20.65 7.56
C ALA A 443 -30.36 20.98 6.13
N GLU A 444 -29.37 20.24 5.62
CA GLU A 444 -28.80 20.45 4.28
C GLU A 444 -28.45 19.11 3.60
N ARG A 445 -28.19 19.16 2.30
CA ARG A 445 -27.63 18.01 1.58
C ARG A 445 -26.10 18.04 1.63
N THR A 446 -25.51 16.93 2.06
CA THR A 446 -24.06 16.80 2.25
C THR A 446 -23.50 15.68 1.38
N LEU A 447 -22.30 15.91 0.84
CA LEU A 447 -21.46 14.90 0.18
C LEU A 447 -20.39 14.41 1.15
N LEU A 448 -20.38 13.11 1.41
CA LEU A 448 -19.34 12.43 2.19
C LEU A 448 -18.44 11.63 1.25
N THR A 449 -17.13 11.68 1.51
CA THR A 449 -16.12 10.81 0.88
C THR A 449 -15.38 10.07 1.99
N ASP A 450 -15.48 8.74 2.03
CA ASP A 450 -14.91 7.90 3.10
C ASP A 450 -15.28 8.38 4.52
N ASP A 451 -16.56 8.68 4.76
CA ASP A 451 -17.11 9.22 6.04
C ASP A 451 -16.65 10.66 6.37
N PHE A 452 -15.81 11.28 5.55
CA PHE A 452 -15.41 12.68 5.68
C PHE A 452 -16.42 13.59 4.97
N ARG A 453 -16.90 14.62 5.67
CA ARG A 453 -17.73 15.68 5.09
C ARG A 453 -16.92 16.54 4.13
N ALA A 454 -16.89 16.13 2.87
CA ALA A 454 -16.15 16.79 1.80
C ALA A 454 -16.73 18.17 1.49
N THR A 455 -18.05 18.24 1.31
CA THR A 455 -18.76 19.49 1.01
C THR A 455 -20.28 19.35 1.23
N ALA A 456 -21.01 20.46 1.24
CA ALA A 456 -22.47 20.50 1.32
C ALA A 456 -23.04 21.73 0.60
N VAL A 457 -24.37 21.89 0.63
CA VAL A 457 -25.08 23.01 -0.02
C VAL A 457 -25.30 24.23 0.87
N GLY A 458 -25.13 24.11 2.19
CA GLY A 458 -25.44 25.19 3.13
C GLY A 458 -24.42 26.34 3.14
N ASP A 459 -24.72 27.34 3.99
CA ASP A 459 -24.08 28.65 3.98
C ASP A 459 -22.57 28.62 4.30
N ASP A 460 -22.09 27.60 5.03
CA ASP A 460 -20.67 27.40 5.32
C ASP A 460 -19.81 27.25 4.04
N TYR A 461 -20.44 26.91 2.90
CA TYR A 461 -19.79 26.70 1.61
C TYR A 461 -19.89 27.90 0.66
N LEU A 462 -20.30 29.07 1.15
CA LEU A 462 -20.30 30.31 0.37
C LEU A 462 -18.93 30.60 -0.27
N TYR A 463 -17.84 30.24 0.42
CA TYR A 463 -16.48 30.43 -0.10
C TYR A 463 -16.25 29.73 -1.44
N MET A 464 -16.91 28.59 -1.71
CA MET A 464 -16.79 27.87 -2.99
C MET A 464 -17.38 28.67 -4.15
N ARG A 465 -18.48 29.40 -3.90
CA ARG A 465 -19.04 30.33 -4.89
C ARG A 465 -18.10 31.50 -5.13
N VAL A 466 -17.48 32.02 -4.07
CA VAL A 466 -16.47 33.08 -4.17
C VAL A 466 -15.24 32.60 -4.95
N LEU A 467 -14.79 31.35 -4.74
CA LEU A 467 -13.69 30.74 -5.50
C LEU A 467 -14.01 30.68 -7.01
N GLY A 468 -15.26 30.46 -7.40
CA GLY A 468 -15.67 30.51 -8.81
C GLY A 468 -15.79 31.94 -9.35
N HIS A 469 -16.47 32.84 -8.64
CA HIS A 469 -16.75 34.18 -9.15
C HIS A 469 -15.56 35.15 -9.08
N LEU A 470 -14.80 35.16 -7.98
CA LEU A 470 -13.79 36.19 -7.72
C LEU A 470 -12.66 36.21 -8.75
N PRO A 471 -12.04 35.07 -9.13
CA PRO A 471 -10.98 35.08 -10.14
C PRO A 471 -11.47 35.56 -11.51
N LEU A 472 -12.70 35.20 -11.89
CA LEU A 472 -13.33 35.61 -13.16
C LEU A 472 -13.62 37.11 -13.22
N LEU A 473 -13.99 37.72 -12.09
CA LEU A 473 -14.22 39.17 -12.02
C LEU A 473 -12.92 39.99 -12.05
N LEU A 474 -11.80 39.38 -11.65
CA LEU A 474 -10.49 40.03 -11.63
C LEU A 474 -9.73 39.88 -12.96
N HIS A 475 -9.95 38.77 -13.67
CA HIS A 475 -9.32 38.52 -14.96
C HIS A 475 -10.02 39.35 -16.06
N PRO A 476 -9.29 40.07 -16.94
CA PRO A 476 -9.92 40.98 -17.91
C PRO A 476 -10.73 40.26 -18.99
N ARG A 477 -10.39 39.02 -19.34
CA ARG A 477 -11.09 38.17 -20.32
C ARG A 477 -10.92 36.67 -20.01
N PRO A 478 -11.64 36.11 -19.03
CA PRO A 478 -11.51 34.70 -18.68
C PRO A 478 -12.39 33.85 -19.59
N GLU A 479 -11.82 33.36 -20.69
CA GLU A 479 -12.54 32.56 -21.68
C GLU A 479 -12.40 31.05 -21.42
N ARG A 480 -11.27 30.62 -20.82
CA ARG A 480 -10.95 29.23 -20.50
C ARG A 480 -10.62 29.08 -19.02
N VAL A 481 -11.32 28.20 -18.32
CA VAL A 481 -11.23 28.05 -16.87
C VAL A 481 -11.02 26.59 -16.50
N ALA A 482 -10.10 26.31 -15.58
CA ALA A 482 -9.95 24.99 -14.98
C ALA A 482 -10.55 24.98 -13.56
N VAL A 483 -11.37 23.98 -13.26
CA VAL A 483 -11.87 23.73 -11.91
C VAL A 483 -11.32 22.40 -11.42
N LEU A 484 -10.46 22.45 -10.41
CA LEU A 484 -9.88 21.28 -9.77
C LEU A 484 -10.78 20.80 -8.63
N ALA A 485 -11.14 19.52 -8.68
CA ALA A 485 -12.17 18.86 -7.87
C ALA A 485 -13.58 19.40 -8.12
N PHE A 486 -14.54 18.49 -8.21
CA PHE A 486 -15.95 18.83 -8.44
C PHE A 486 -16.71 18.96 -7.12
N GLY A 487 -16.64 17.94 -6.26
CA GLY A 487 -17.43 17.88 -5.03
C GLY A 487 -18.93 18.00 -5.29
N THR A 488 -19.59 19.01 -4.73
CA THR A 488 -21.00 19.34 -5.00
C THR A 488 -21.17 20.08 -6.34
N GLY A 489 -20.08 20.54 -6.96
CA GLY A 489 -20.08 21.37 -8.16
C GLY A 489 -20.36 22.85 -7.91
N THR A 490 -20.37 23.32 -6.65
CA THR A 490 -20.66 24.72 -6.30
C THR A 490 -19.74 25.72 -7.03
N THR A 491 -18.43 25.42 -7.07
CA THR A 491 -17.45 26.27 -7.77
C THR A 491 -17.69 26.27 -9.27
N ALA A 492 -17.87 25.09 -9.88
CA ALA A 492 -18.14 24.95 -11.31
C ALA A 492 -19.45 25.64 -11.72
N GLY A 493 -20.52 25.50 -10.91
CA GLY A 493 -21.79 26.18 -11.13
C GLY A 493 -21.68 27.71 -11.00
N ALA A 494 -20.79 28.22 -10.15
CA ALA A 494 -20.48 29.65 -10.08
C ALA A 494 -19.71 30.14 -11.31
N VAL A 495 -18.82 29.32 -11.87
CA VAL A 495 -18.11 29.61 -13.13
C VAL A 495 -19.08 29.63 -14.33
N SER A 496 -20.02 28.67 -14.40
CA SER A 496 -20.87 28.46 -15.58
C SER A 496 -21.80 29.62 -15.93
N VAL A 497 -22.13 30.49 -14.98
CA VAL A 497 -22.99 31.65 -15.23
C VAL A 497 -22.29 32.85 -15.86
N HIS A 498 -20.96 32.83 -15.97
CA HIS A 498 -20.23 33.91 -16.63
C HIS A 498 -20.24 33.70 -18.15
N PRO A 499 -20.95 34.54 -18.93
CA PRO A 499 -21.13 34.32 -20.36
C PRO A 499 -19.83 34.48 -21.17
N ILE A 500 -18.83 35.16 -20.62
CA ILE A 500 -17.50 35.30 -21.23
C ILE A 500 -16.71 33.99 -21.22
N VAL A 501 -17.02 33.07 -20.29
CA VAL A 501 -16.37 31.77 -20.20
C VAL A 501 -16.91 30.87 -21.31
N GLN A 502 -16.04 30.54 -22.26
CA GLN A 502 -16.31 29.69 -23.42
C GLN A 502 -15.95 28.22 -23.16
N ARG A 503 -15.05 27.95 -22.20
CA ARG A 503 -14.60 26.61 -21.85
C ARG A 503 -14.38 26.45 -20.33
N ILE A 504 -14.90 25.37 -19.79
CA ILE A 504 -14.72 24.92 -18.40
C ILE A 504 -14.15 23.51 -18.44
N ASP A 505 -12.88 23.35 -18.05
CA ASP A 505 -12.29 22.03 -17.85
C ASP A 505 -12.49 21.63 -16.38
N LEU A 506 -13.22 20.55 -16.13
CA LEU A 506 -13.46 19.98 -14.80
C LEU A 506 -12.45 18.86 -14.58
N LEU A 507 -11.61 18.98 -13.55
CA LEU A 507 -10.59 17.99 -13.22
C LEU A 507 -11.04 17.27 -11.95
N GLU A 508 -11.65 16.10 -12.09
CA GLU A 508 -12.15 15.29 -10.97
C GLU A 508 -11.55 13.90 -11.07
N ILE A 509 -11.13 13.33 -9.94
CA ILE A 509 -10.48 12.02 -9.92
C ILE A 509 -11.51 10.88 -9.75
N SER A 510 -12.65 11.18 -9.11
CA SER A 510 -13.67 10.21 -8.73
C SER A 510 -14.89 10.27 -9.66
N SER A 511 -15.20 9.16 -10.32
CA SER A 511 -16.44 9.02 -11.09
C SER A 511 -17.65 9.07 -10.19
N ALA A 512 -17.58 8.46 -9.00
CA ALA A 512 -18.70 8.42 -8.06
C ALA A 512 -19.11 9.83 -7.59
N VAL A 513 -18.16 10.78 -7.48
CA VAL A 513 -18.48 12.20 -7.20
C VAL A 513 -19.26 12.85 -8.35
N ILE A 514 -18.92 12.54 -9.60
CA ILE A 514 -19.61 13.06 -10.78
C ILE A 514 -21.01 12.44 -10.90
N GLU A 515 -21.15 11.14 -10.62
CA GLU A 515 -22.45 10.45 -10.59
C GLU A 515 -23.38 10.99 -9.49
N ALA A 516 -22.82 11.52 -8.40
CA ALA A 516 -23.55 12.21 -7.35
C ALA A 516 -23.99 13.65 -7.72
N ALA A 517 -23.50 14.23 -8.82
CA ALA A 517 -23.78 15.63 -9.20
C ALA A 517 -25.27 16.00 -9.31
N PRO A 518 -26.19 15.15 -9.82
CA PRO A 518 -27.61 15.47 -9.92
C PRO A 518 -28.27 15.80 -8.58
N PHE A 519 -27.74 15.27 -7.47
CA PHE A 519 -28.22 15.60 -6.13
C PHE A 519 -27.91 17.04 -5.71
N PHE A 520 -27.06 17.77 -6.44
CA PHE A 520 -26.61 19.11 -6.07
C PHE A 520 -26.91 20.15 -7.16
N GLU A 521 -27.89 19.89 -8.03
CA GLU A 521 -28.27 20.79 -9.13
C GLU A 521 -28.57 22.23 -8.69
N GLU A 522 -29.07 22.43 -7.48
CA GLU A 522 -29.35 23.76 -6.93
C GLU A 522 -28.11 24.65 -6.81
N VAL A 523 -26.92 24.07 -6.58
CA VAL A 523 -25.66 24.80 -6.46
C VAL A 523 -24.78 24.67 -7.71
N ASN A 524 -24.81 23.52 -8.38
CA ASN A 524 -23.97 23.28 -9.56
C ASN A 524 -24.64 23.65 -10.90
N ARG A 525 -25.96 23.90 -10.89
CA ARG A 525 -26.75 24.33 -12.07
C ARG A 525 -26.73 23.34 -13.23
N GLY A 526 -26.55 22.04 -12.95
CA GLY A 526 -26.45 21.02 -13.98
C GLY A 526 -25.18 21.09 -14.83
N VAL A 527 -24.15 21.84 -14.38
CA VAL A 527 -22.89 22.00 -15.15
C VAL A 527 -22.18 20.66 -15.42
N ALA A 528 -22.36 19.68 -14.55
CA ALA A 528 -21.85 18.33 -14.79
C ALA A 528 -22.53 17.71 -16.02
N ALA A 529 -23.84 17.86 -16.18
CA ALA A 529 -24.59 17.33 -17.32
C ALA A 529 -24.22 18.00 -18.65
N GLU A 530 -23.73 19.24 -18.62
CA GLU A 530 -23.14 19.91 -19.80
C GLU A 530 -21.80 19.27 -20.23
N GLY A 531 -21.15 18.48 -19.37
CA GLY A 531 -19.85 17.84 -19.60
C GLY A 531 -19.77 16.34 -19.29
N LEU A 532 -20.91 15.64 -19.08
CA LEU A 532 -20.96 14.22 -18.74
C LEU A 532 -20.59 13.34 -19.96
N PRO A 533 -19.60 12.43 -19.85
CA PRO A 533 -19.29 11.43 -20.88
C PRO A 533 -20.42 10.40 -20.97
N GLY A 534 -20.92 10.17 -22.19
CA GLY A 534 -22.04 9.27 -22.47
C GLY A 534 -22.92 9.73 -23.65
N LEU A 535 -22.83 11.01 -24.04
CA LEU A 535 -23.48 11.55 -25.24
C LEU A 535 -22.54 12.11 -26.31
N LEU A 536 -21.29 12.43 -25.97
CA LEU A 536 -20.30 12.93 -26.93
C LEU A 536 -18.89 12.42 -26.60
N ASP A 537 -18.14 12.18 -27.67
CA ASP A 537 -16.80 11.60 -27.74
C ASP A 537 -15.81 12.39 -26.85
N PRO A 538 -14.96 11.73 -26.02
CA PRO A 538 -13.86 12.39 -25.30
C PRO A 538 -12.96 13.26 -26.19
N ASP A 539 -12.93 12.98 -27.50
CA ASP A 539 -12.22 13.72 -28.53
C ASP A 539 -13.08 14.79 -29.25
N ASP A 540 -14.37 14.96 -28.90
CA ASP A 540 -15.28 15.85 -29.63
C ASP A 540 -14.90 17.34 -29.49
N GLY A 541 -14.34 17.72 -28.33
CA GLY A 541 -13.89 19.08 -28.02
C GLY A 541 -14.95 20.19 -28.12
N GLN A 542 -16.24 19.90 -28.35
CA GLN A 542 -17.24 20.89 -28.77
C GLN A 542 -18.13 21.40 -27.62
N GLY A 543 -18.12 20.71 -26.48
CA GLY A 543 -18.80 21.17 -25.26
C GLY A 543 -18.13 22.39 -24.61
N ARG A 544 -18.97 23.28 -24.06
CA ARG A 544 -18.54 24.39 -23.18
C ARG A 544 -17.89 23.85 -21.90
N VAL A 545 -18.29 22.66 -21.44
CA VAL A 545 -17.72 21.98 -20.26
C VAL A 545 -17.08 20.67 -20.72
N VAL A 546 -15.87 20.37 -20.23
CA VAL A 546 -15.19 19.10 -20.48
C VAL A 546 -14.67 18.50 -19.20
N LEU A 547 -15.07 17.26 -18.94
CA LEU A 547 -14.65 16.48 -17.79
C LEU A 547 -13.36 15.71 -18.09
N HIS A 548 -12.36 15.93 -17.25
CA HIS A 548 -11.11 15.17 -17.19
C HIS A 548 -11.17 14.28 -15.95
N LEU A 549 -11.52 13.02 -16.14
CA LEU A 549 -11.57 12.02 -15.07
C LEU A 549 -10.16 11.44 -14.81
N ASP A 550 -9.31 12.18 -14.10
CA ASP A 550 -7.91 11.82 -13.83
C ASP A 550 -7.34 12.62 -12.63
N ASP A 551 -6.13 12.28 -12.19
CA ASP A 551 -5.36 13.07 -11.22
C ASP A 551 -5.11 14.47 -11.79
N GLY A 552 -5.70 15.50 -11.18
CA GLY A 552 -5.60 16.87 -11.66
C GLY A 552 -4.17 17.39 -11.77
N ARG A 553 -3.22 16.94 -10.94
CA ARG A 553 -1.80 17.30 -11.09
C ARG A 553 -1.26 16.80 -12.42
N ARG A 554 -1.62 15.58 -12.81
CA ARG A 554 -1.18 14.96 -14.05
C ARG A 554 -1.82 15.65 -15.26
N THR A 555 -3.12 15.91 -15.21
CA THR A 555 -3.81 16.67 -16.26
C THR A 555 -3.14 18.02 -16.47
N LEU A 556 -2.81 18.75 -15.40
CA LEU A 556 -2.10 20.03 -15.48
C LEU A 556 -0.67 19.89 -16.03
N LEU A 557 0.06 18.82 -15.68
CA LEU A 557 1.45 18.59 -16.16
C LEU A 557 1.53 18.23 -17.64
N HIS A 558 0.51 17.58 -18.19
CA HIS A 558 0.46 17.15 -19.60
C HIS A 558 -0.42 18.05 -20.48
N ALA A 559 -1.02 19.09 -19.91
CA ALA A 559 -1.85 20.00 -20.68
C ALA A 559 -0.98 20.82 -21.65
N ASP A 560 -1.24 20.64 -22.94
CA ASP A 560 -0.70 21.50 -24.00
C ASP A 560 -1.42 22.86 -24.07
N ARG A 561 -2.49 23.03 -23.28
CA ARG A 561 -3.35 24.23 -23.26
C ARG A 561 -3.17 25.01 -21.96
N HIS A 562 -3.35 26.32 -22.07
CA HIS A 562 -3.37 27.23 -20.93
C HIS A 562 -4.80 27.62 -20.58
N TRP A 563 -5.05 27.77 -19.29
CA TRP A 563 -6.27 28.37 -18.74
C TRP A 563 -6.00 29.82 -18.37
N ASP A 564 -7.03 30.64 -18.46
CA ASP A 564 -6.99 32.03 -18.05
C ASP A 564 -7.20 32.16 -16.53
N VAL A 565 -7.93 31.20 -15.94
CA VAL A 565 -8.25 31.07 -14.51
C VAL A 565 -8.09 29.63 -14.05
#